data_AF-A0A2V9PH64-F1
#
_entry.id   AF-A0A2V9PH64-F1
#
_cell.length_a   1.000
_cell.length_b   1.000
_cell.length_c   1.000
_cell.angle_alpha   90.00
_cell.angle_beta   90.00
_cell.angle_gamma   90.00
#
_symmetry.space_group_name_H-M   'P 1'
#
loop_
_entity.id
_entity.type
_entity.pdbx_description
1 polymer ?
#
loop_
_entity_poly.entity_id
_entity_poly.type
_entity_poly.pdbx_seq_one_letter_code
_entity_poly.pdbx_strand_id
1 'polypeptide(L)'
;MNLIQDTVEFLRTRWWLAAAVSSAVAIAAVAVRLSESEAAREKRMREAKKKELRTLADRIANYAQTVRERFPDGAVVVSEEDLAAQLRKRPDYIATALNVLLKEEKVQRAPLVGYWKLNA
;
A
#
# COMPACT_ATOMS: atom_id res chain seq x y z
N MET A 1 35.52 -57.44 -20.01
CA MET A 1 35.98 -56.05 -20.19
C MET A 1 35.02 -55.43 -21.20
N ASN A 2 34.00 -54.65 -20.84
CA ASN A 2 34.12 -53.19 -20.62
C ASN A 2 32.85 -52.52 -20.03
N LEU A 3 32.15 -53.15 -19.07
CA LEU A 3 30.92 -52.56 -18.48
C LEU A 3 31.15 -51.24 -17.71
N ILE A 4 32.38 -51.03 -17.23
CA ILE A 4 32.80 -49.82 -16.50
C ILE A 4 33.12 -48.66 -17.46
N GLN A 5 33.52 -48.94 -18.70
CA GLN A 5 33.82 -47.88 -19.68
C GLN A 5 32.54 -47.25 -20.23
N ASP A 6 31.49 -48.06 -20.48
CA ASP A 6 30.21 -47.56 -21.00
C ASP A 6 29.47 -46.66 -20.00
N THR A 7 29.58 -46.95 -18.70
CA THR A 7 28.98 -46.13 -17.64
C THR A 7 29.69 -44.79 -17.46
N VAL A 8 31.02 -44.77 -17.62
CA VAL A 8 31.82 -43.54 -17.54
C VAL A 8 31.60 -42.64 -18.77
N GLU A 9 31.50 -43.22 -19.97
CA GLU A 9 31.15 -42.50 -21.21
C GLU A 9 29.73 -41.93 -21.16
N PHE A 10 28.77 -42.67 -20.59
CA PHE A 10 27.39 -42.20 -20.41
C PHE A 10 27.29 -41.02 -19.41
N LEU A 11 28.02 -41.07 -18.29
CA LEU A 11 28.12 -39.95 -17.34
C LEU A 11 28.82 -38.74 -17.97
N ARG A 12 29.89 -38.96 -18.75
CA ARG A 12 30.63 -37.91 -19.47
C ARG A 12 29.80 -37.27 -20.58
N THR A 13 28.80 -37.94 -21.13
CA THR A 13 27.93 -37.37 -22.18
C THR A 13 26.74 -36.59 -21.62
N ARG A 14 26.32 -36.85 -20.37
CA ARG A 14 25.08 -36.29 -19.78
C ARG A 14 25.33 -35.21 -18.70
N TRP A 15 26.57 -34.99 -18.29
CA TRP A 15 26.96 -33.99 -17.26
C TRP A 15 26.46 -32.56 -17.52
N TRP A 16 26.39 -32.13 -18.79
CA TRP A 16 25.90 -30.80 -19.17
C TRP A 16 24.42 -30.58 -18.83
N LEU A 17 23.60 -31.64 -18.86
CA LEU A 17 22.19 -31.56 -18.45
C LEU A 17 22.08 -31.36 -16.93
N ALA A 18 22.90 -32.04 -16.14
CA ALA A 18 22.95 -31.83 -14.69
C ALA A 18 23.42 -30.41 -14.34
N ALA A 19 24.42 -29.89 -15.06
CA ALA A 19 24.89 -28.50 -14.89
C ALA A 19 23.86 -27.44 -15.33
N ALA A 20 23.09 -27.71 -16.38
CA ALA A 20 22.02 -26.83 -16.84
C ALA A 20 20.86 -26.79 -15.82
N VAL A 21 20.46 -27.95 -15.28
CA VAL A 21 19.40 -28.05 -14.26
C VAL A 21 19.82 -27.35 -12.97
N SER A 22 21.06 -27.56 -12.50
CA SER A 22 21.54 -26.91 -11.27
C SER A 22 21.61 -25.38 -11.40
N SER A 23 22.03 -24.87 -12.56
CA SER A 23 22.05 -23.43 -12.83
C SER A 23 20.63 -22.83 -12.86
N ALA A 24 19.68 -23.50 -13.53
CA ALA A 24 18.30 -23.04 -13.59
C ALA A 24 17.66 -22.97 -12.19
N VAL A 25 17.92 -23.98 -11.34
CA VAL A 25 17.43 -23.99 -9.95
C VAL A 25 18.06 -22.87 -9.12
N ALA A 26 19.35 -22.61 -9.27
CA ALA A 26 20.02 -21.52 -8.56
C ALA A 26 19.45 -20.14 -8.94
N ILE A 27 19.21 -19.89 -10.22
CA ILE A 27 18.62 -18.63 -10.72
C ILE A 27 17.18 -18.48 -10.20
N ALA A 28 16.37 -19.53 -10.27
CA ALA A 28 15.01 -19.51 -9.75
C ALA A 28 14.97 -19.24 -8.24
N ALA A 29 15.87 -19.84 -7.47
CA ALA A 29 15.96 -19.62 -6.03
C ALA A 29 16.30 -18.17 -5.67
N VAL A 30 17.22 -17.53 -6.42
CA VAL A 30 17.56 -16.12 -6.23
C VAL A 30 16.38 -15.20 -6.63
N ALA A 31 15.70 -15.51 -7.73
CA ALA A 31 14.54 -14.75 -8.18
C ALA A 31 13.38 -14.78 -7.18
N VAL A 32 13.09 -15.94 -6.58
CA VAL A 32 12.07 -16.09 -5.53
C VAL A 32 12.46 -15.30 -4.28
N ARG A 33 13.71 -15.42 -3.81
CA ARG A 33 14.23 -14.65 -2.66
C ARG A 33 14.11 -13.13 -2.88
N LEU A 34 14.39 -12.67 -4.09
CA LEU A 34 14.26 -11.25 -4.45
C LEU A 34 12.78 -10.82 -4.42
N SER A 35 11.90 -11.64 -4.99
CA SER A 35 10.45 -11.39 -5.06
C SER A 35 9.81 -11.38 -3.67
N GLU A 36 10.24 -12.26 -2.76
CA GLU A 36 9.81 -12.25 -1.35
C GLU A 36 10.23 -10.95 -0.64
N SER A 37 11.45 -10.46 -0.92
CA SER A 37 11.97 -9.20 -0.38
C SER A 37 11.17 -8.00 -0.89
N GLU A 38 10.85 -7.98 -2.19
CA GLU A 38 10.01 -6.94 -2.79
C GLU A 38 8.57 -6.98 -2.27
N ALA A 39 7.97 -8.17 -2.18
CA ALA A 39 6.63 -8.33 -1.62
C ALA A 39 6.54 -7.90 -0.14
N ALA A 40 7.57 -8.20 0.66
CA ALA A 40 7.66 -7.75 2.05
C ALA A 40 7.80 -6.22 2.14
N ARG A 41 8.62 -5.60 1.28
CA ARG A 41 8.76 -4.14 1.19
C ARG A 41 7.46 -3.48 0.75
N GLU A 42 6.76 -4.05 -0.21
CA GLU A 42 5.49 -3.51 -0.70
C GLU A 42 4.39 -3.59 0.36
N LYS A 43 4.29 -4.71 1.09
CA LYS A 43 3.37 -4.83 2.25
C LYS A 43 3.65 -3.75 3.30
N ARG A 44 4.92 -3.54 3.68
CA ARG A 44 5.30 -2.49 4.63
C ARG A 44 4.94 -1.09 4.14
N MET A 45 5.17 -0.78 2.86
CA MET A 45 4.77 0.51 2.29
C MET A 45 3.24 0.70 2.27
N ARG A 46 2.48 -0.35 1.94
CA ARG A 46 1.01 -0.31 1.98
C ARG A 46 0.50 -0.09 3.41
N GLU A 47 1.11 -0.74 4.41
CA GLU A 47 0.78 -0.54 5.82
C GLU A 47 1.15 0.87 6.32
N ALA A 48 2.32 1.39 5.95
CA ALA A 48 2.73 2.74 6.29
C ALA A 48 1.77 3.79 5.69
N LYS A 49 1.39 3.65 4.41
CA LYS A 49 0.39 4.50 3.77
C LYS A 49 -0.97 4.44 4.46
N LYS A 50 -1.42 3.24 4.86
CA LYS A 50 -2.66 3.08 5.63
C LYS A 50 -2.59 3.80 6.98
N LYS A 51 -1.47 3.68 7.70
CA LYS A 51 -1.26 4.38 8.97
C LYS A 51 -1.28 5.89 8.77
N GLU A 52 -0.58 6.42 7.76
CA GLU A 52 -0.60 7.85 7.44
C GLU A 52 -2.01 8.35 7.10
N LEU A 53 -2.77 7.60 6.30
CA LEU A 53 -4.17 7.95 6.00
C LEU A 53 -5.03 7.95 7.26
N ARG A 54 -4.82 6.98 8.17
CA ARG A 54 -5.54 6.92 9.44
C ARG A 54 -5.19 8.10 10.35
N THR A 55 -3.91 8.47 10.44
CA THR A 55 -3.48 9.66 11.19
C THR A 55 -4.05 10.96 10.58
N LEU A 56 -4.15 11.05 9.25
CA LEU A 56 -4.82 12.17 8.59
C LEU A 56 -6.31 12.20 8.91
N ALA A 57 -6.98 11.06 8.86
CA ALA A 57 -8.38 10.92 9.23
C ALA A 57 -8.64 11.37 10.68
N ASP A 58 -7.80 10.95 11.63
CA ASP A 58 -7.91 11.36 13.04
C ASP A 58 -7.71 12.88 13.22
N ARG A 59 -6.77 13.49 12.46
CA ARG A 59 -6.59 14.95 12.48
C ARG A 59 -7.79 15.70 11.93
N ILE A 60 -8.42 15.18 10.87
CA ILE A 60 -9.64 15.76 10.29
C ILE A 60 -10.79 15.65 11.31
N ALA A 61 -10.94 14.52 11.98
CA ALA A 61 -11.97 14.32 13.01
C ALA A 61 -11.76 15.28 14.20
N ASN A 62 -10.53 15.41 14.69
CA ASN A 62 -10.21 16.36 15.77
C ASN A 62 -10.50 17.81 15.35
N TYR A 63 -10.15 18.19 14.11
CA TYR A 63 -10.48 19.51 13.60
C TYR A 63 -12.00 19.72 13.52
N ALA A 64 -12.75 18.73 13.04
CA ALA A 64 -14.21 18.77 13.02
C ALA A 64 -14.80 19.02 14.41
N GLN A 65 -14.27 18.32 15.41
CA GLN A 65 -14.71 18.45 16.81
C GLN A 65 -14.42 19.86 17.34
N THR A 66 -13.22 20.38 17.15
CA THR A 66 -12.87 21.76 17.56
C THR A 66 -13.74 22.81 16.85
N VAL A 67 -14.06 22.62 15.57
CA VAL A 67 -14.93 23.55 14.84
C VAL A 67 -16.37 23.46 15.36
N ARG A 68 -16.87 22.27 15.69
CA ARG A 68 -18.20 22.08 16.26
C ARG A 68 -18.33 22.66 17.66
N GLU A 69 -17.29 22.55 18.49
CA GLU A 69 -17.23 23.24 19.80
C GLU A 69 -17.32 24.77 19.62
N ARG A 70 -16.79 25.30 18.53
CA ARG A 70 -16.83 26.74 18.22
C ARG A 70 -18.15 27.19 17.57
N PHE A 71 -18.83 26.29 16.85
CA PHE A 71 -20.08 26.55 16.14
C PHE A 71 -21.08 25.40 16.35
N PRO A 72 -21.71 25.32 17.54
CA PRO A 72 -22.53 24.17 17.94
C PRO A 72 -23.80 23.97 17.10
N ASP A 73 -24.38 25.05 16.56
CA ASP A 73 -25.62 25.01 15.77
C ASP A 73 -25.39 24.88 14.25
N GLY A 74 -24.14 24.95 13.79
CA GLY A 74 -23.78 24.94 12.38
C GLY A 74 -23.41 23.55 11.87
N ALA A 75 -23.98 23.12 10.73
CA ALA A 75 -23.42 22.01 9.98
C ALA A 75 -22.00 22.38 9.52
N VAL A 76 -20.98 21.70 10.04
CA VAL A 76 -19.58 21.98 9.69
C VAL A 76 -19.31 21.45 8.28
N VAL A 77 -19.31 22.37 7.31
CA VAL A 77 -18.99 22.10 5.91
C VAL A 77 -17.60 22.65 5.64
N VAL A 78 -16.70 21.80 5.17
CA VAL A 78 -15.30 22.16 4.93
C VAL A 78 -14.93 21.84 3.49
N SER A 79 -14.20 22.76 2.85
CA SER A 79 -13.62 22.56 1.53
C SER A 79 -12.43 21.60 1.59
N GLU A 80 -12.29 20.75 0.57
CA GLU A 80 -11.07 19.96 0.36
C GLU A 80 -9.82 20.83 0.28
N GLU A 81 -9.92 22.01 -0.34
CA GLU A 81 -8.80 22.96 -0.49
C GLU A 81 -8.42 23.61 0.85
N ASP A 82 -9.40 23.97 1.67
CA ASP A 82 -9.14 24.51 3.02
C ASP A 82 -8.50 23.45 3.92
N LEU A 83 -9.00 22.21 3.87
CA LEU A 83 -8.40 21.08 4.57
C LEU A 83 -6.98 20.80 4.08
N ALA A 84 -6.73 20.90 2.78
CA ALA A 84 -5.41 20.75 2.18
C ALA A 84 -4.45 21.83 2.66
N ALA A 85 -4.89 23.09 2.69
CA ALA A 85 -4.12 24.22 3.18
C ALA A 85 -3.79 24.08 4.68
N GLN A 86 -4.78 23.70 5.49
CA GLN A 86 -4.61 23.57 6.93
C GLN A 86 -3.74 22.38 7.32
N LEU A 87 -3.92 21.23 6.66
CA LEU A 87 -3.14 20.02 6.91
C LEU A 87 -1.79 20.03 6.17
N ARG A 88 -1.53 21.04 5.34
CA ARG A 88 -0.35 21.17 4.46
C ARG A 88 -0.13 19.91 3.63
N LYS A 89 -1.22 19.37 3.06
CA LYS A 89 -1.21 18.17 2.21
C LYS A 89 -1.84 18.48 0.86
N ARG A 90 -1.54 17.65 -0.13
CA ARG A 90 -2.16 17.77 -1.46
C ARG A 90 -3.66 17.48 -1.38
N PRO A 91 -4.52 18.21 -2.11
CA PRO A 91 -5.97 17.99 -2.14
C PRO A 91 -6.35 16.54 -2.44
N ASP A 92 -5.64 15.89 -3.38
CA ASP A 92 -5.86 14.49 -3.76
C ASP A 92 -5.78 13.51 -2.58
N TYR A 93 -4.85 13.76 -1.63
CA TYR A 93 -4.69 12.94 -0.43
C TYR A 93 -5.81 13.19 0.57
N ILE A 94 -6.31 14.42 0.65
CA ILE A 94 -7.45 14.79 1.48
C ILE A 94 -8.73 14.14 0.96
N ALA A 95 -9.00 14.22 -0.34
CA ALA A 95 -10.13 13.54 -0.98
C ALA A 95 -10.10 12.02 -0.76
N THR A 96 -8.91 11.41 -0.83
CA THR A 96 -8.74 9.97 -0.53
C THR A 96 -9.06 9.66 0.94
N ALA A 97 -8.56 10.46 1.89
CA ALA A 97 -8.84 10.27 3.31
C ALA A 97 -10.32 10.49 3.65
N LEU A 98 -10.96 11.50 3.06
CA LEU A 98 -12.39 11.78 3.22
C LEU A 98 -13.26 10.64 2.66
N ASN A 99 -12.88 10.04 1.54
CA ASN A 99 -13.57 8.84 1.02
C ASN A 99 -13.43 7.62 1.95
N VAL A 100 -12.33 7.49 2.72
CA VAL A 100 -12.20 6.45 3.75
C VAL A 100 -13.13 6.78 4.92
N LEU A 101 -13.13 8.02 5.39
CA LEU A 101 -14.01 8.49 6.47
C LEU A 101 -15.50 8.39 6.11
N LEU A 102 -15.85 8.53 4.84
CA LEU A 102 -17.22 8.36 4.34
C LEU A 102 -17.72 6.94 4.56
N LYS A 103 -16.85 5.93 4.40
CA LYS A 103 -17.17 4.53 4.68
C LYS A 103 -17.30 4.24 6.18
N GLU A 104 -16.67 5.05 7.02
CA GLU A 104 -16.76 4.97 8.48
C GLU A 104 -17.89 5.84 9.06
N GLU A 105 -18.75 6.43 8.21
CA GLU A 105 -19.88 7.32 8.58
C GLU A 105 -19.51 8.61 9.35
N LYS A 106 -18.22 8.91 9.49
CA LYS A 106 -17.68 10.10 10.17
C LYS A 106 -17.76 11.38 9.32
N VAL A 107 -17.99 11.25 8.03
CA VAL A 107 -18.21 12.39 7.12
C VAL A 107 -19.30 12.07 6.12
N GLN A 108 -20.01 13.08 5.67
CA GLN A 108 -20.99 13.02 4.58
C GLN A 108 -20.56 13.94 3.45
N ARG A 109 -20.88 13.58 2.22
CA ARG A 109 -20.69 14.49 1.08
C ARG A 109 -21.68 15.65 1.22
N ALA A 110 -21.19 16.88 1.05
CA ALA A 110 -22.06 18.02 0.96
C ALA A 110 -22.73 18.07 -0.43
N PRO A 111 -23.80 18.87 -0.61
CA PRO A 111 -24.43 19.07 -1.93
C PRO A 111 -23.50 19.72 -2.95
N LEU A 112 -22.45 20.40 -2.49
CA LEU A 112 -21.46 21.09 -3.31
C LEU A 112 -20.24 20.19 -3.53
N VAL A 113 -19.79 20.09 -4.78
CA VAL A 113 -18.61 19.30 -5.17
C VAL A 113 -17.37 19.87 -4.49
N GLY A 114 -16.54 19.01 -3.89
CA GLY A 114 -15.34 19.42 -3.14
C GLY A 114 -15.62 19.88 -1.70
N TYR A 115 -16.88 19.85 -1.27
CA TYR A 115 -17.25 20.17 0.11
C TYR A 115 -17.74 18.94 0.85
N TRP A 116 -17.36 18.87 2.12
CA TRP A 116 -17.64 17.74 2.99
C TRP A 116 -18.26 18.21 4.28
N LYS A 117 -19.35 17.56 4.66
CA LYS A 117 -19.98 17.74 5.96
C LYS A 117 -19.30 16.79 6.94
N LEU A 118 -18.68 17.33 7.98
CA LEU A 118 -18.04 16.51 8.99
C LEU A 118 -19.09 16.11 10.03
N ASN A 119 -19.33 14.81 10.16
CA ASN A 119 -20.19 14.24 11.18
C ASN A 119 -19.31 13.86 12.36
N ALA A 120 -19.09 14.82 13.27
CA ALA A 120 -18.52 14.47 14.57
C ALA A 120 -19.51 13.62 15.37
#